data_AF-A0A925VG05-F1
#
_entry.id   AF-A0A925VG05-F1
#
_cell.length_a   1.000
_cell.length_b   1.000
_cell.length_c   1.000
_cell.angle_alpha   90.00
_cell.angle_beta   90.00
_cell.angle_gamma   90.00
#
_symmetry.space_group_name_H-M   'P 1'
#
loop_
_entity.id
_entity.type
_entity.pdbx_description
1 polymer ?
#
loop_
_entity_poly.entity_id
_entity_poly.type
_entity_poly.pdbx_seq_one_letter_code
_entity_poly.pdbx_strand_id
1 'polypeptide(L)'
;MALSLSLLGPFQISAEGLAVSFPLATARALLAYLAIEADRAHSRELLAALLWPDQPQNAAYANLRQTLARARKALGPHADIAALLTITPQTLQWAGAGATVDTVRFERLLAECAAHPHPDLVGCAACAERLGQATELYRGELLHGLFLDKSQPFEEWLLVKREHTHRQAIEALHALTLHHEANAEYEQMRQCAARQLALEPWREEAHQQLMRALALSGERGAA
;
A
#
# COMPACT_ATOMS: atom_id res chain seq x y z
N MET A 1 12.44 15.43 11.40
CA MET A 1 12.18 13.99 11.57
C MET A 1 11.14 13.58 10.57
N ALA A 2 11.49 12.76 9.58
CA ALA A 2 10.55 12.25 8.58
C ALA A 2 10.15 10.82 8.95
N LEU A 3 8.85 10.59 9.12
CA LEU A 3 8.31 9.27 9.41
C LEU A 3 7.93 8.59 8.08
N SER A 4 8.21 7.29 7.95
CA SER A 4 7.78 6.50 6.80
C SER A 4 6.93 5.34 7.25
N LEU A 5 5.76 5.21 6.65
CA LEU A 5 4.81 4.15 6.87
C LEU A 5 4.73 3.30 5.60
N SER A 6 5.06 2.03 5.76
CA SER A 6 5.14 1.03 4.71
C SER A 6 4.03 0.01 4.93
N LEU A 7 3.05 0.02 4.05
CA LEU A 7 1.84 -0.80 4.10
C LEU A 7 1.72 -1.73 2.90
N LEU A 8 2.38 -1.44 1.77
CA LEU A 8 2.38 -2.27 0.56
C LEU A 8 3.34 -3.46 0.68
N GLY A 9 2.93 -4.42 1.52
CA GLY A 9 3.74 -5.49 2.08
C GLY A 9 3.45 -5.62 3.58
N PRO A 10 4.38 -6.16 4.39
CA PRO A 10 4.18 -6.21 5.84
C PRO A 10 4.15 -4.80 6.44
N PHE A 11 3.33 -4.60 7.47
CA PHE A 11 3.29 -3.33 8.21
C PHE A 11 4.68 -3.00 8.77
N GLN A 12 5.23 -1.87 8.33
CA GLN A 12 6.48 -1.33 8.84
C GLN A 12 6.35 0.18 9.02
N ILE A 13 7.02 0.67 10.05
CA ILE A 13 7.13 2.09 10.33
C ILE A 13 8.58 2.39 10.66
N SER A 14 9.12 3.44 10.06
CA SER A 14 10.48 3.89 10.31
C SER A 14 10.52 5.39 10.57
N ALA A 15 11.44 5.80 11.41
CA ALA A 15 11.74 7.19 11.67
C ALA A 15 13.21 7.41 11.40
N GLU A 16 13.51 8.28 10.43
CA GLU A 16 14.90 8.53 10.01
C GLU A 16 15.64 7.22 9.61
N GLY A 17 14.90 6.29 9.01
CA GLY A 17 15.40 4.99 8.56
C GLY A 17 15.45 3.91 9.66
N LEU A 18 15.23 4.25 10.93
CA LEU A 18 15.21 3.28 12.03
C LEU A 18 13.81 2.72 12.24
N ALA A 19 13.69 1.39 12.31
CA ALA A 19 12.41 0.73 12.53
C ALA A 19 11.83 1.05 13.92
N VAL A 20 10.57 1.47 13.95
CA VAL A 20 9.82 1.72 15.19
C VAL A 20 8.97 0.48 15.51
N SER A 21 9.11 -0.05 16.73
CA SER A 21 8.43 -1.29 17.11
C SER A 21 6.95 -1.08 17.45
N PHE A 22 6.08 -1.89 16.85
CA PHE A 22 4.64 -1.93 17.10
C PHE A 22 4.16 -3.38 17.30
N PRO A 23 4.25 -3.92 18.53
CA PRO A 23 3.91 -5.33 18.76
C PRO A 23 2.40 -5.61 18.64
N LEU A 24 1.55 -4.63 18.95
CA LEU A 24 0.10 -4.82 18.96
C LEU A 24 -0.48 -4.77 17.54
N ALA A 25 -1.12 -5.86 17.12
CA ALA A 25 -1.83 -5.93 15.83
C ALA A 25 -2.91 -4.86 15.71
N THR A 26 -3.70 -4.62 16.76
CA THR A 26 -4.74 -3.58 16.77
C THR A 26 -4.20 -2.16 16.64
N ALA A 27 -3.00 -1.88 17.15
CA ALA A 27 -2.36 -0.58 16.97
C ALA A 27 -1.88 -0.38 15.52
N ARG A 28 -1.32 -1.43 14.92
CA ARG A 28 -0.94 -1.45 13.50
C ARG A 28 -2.16 -1.28 12.59
N ALA A 29 -3.23 -2.03 12.87
CA ALA A 29 -4.52 -1.95 12.17
C ALA A 29 -5.15 -0.55 12.26
N LEU A 30 -5.20 0.04 13.45
CA LEU A 30 -5.73 1.40 13.64
C LEU A 30 -4.94 2.43 12.83
N LEU A 31 -3.61 2.41 12.90
CA LEU A 31 -2.77 3.35 12.16
C LEU A 31 -2.88 3.15 10.66
N ALA A 32 -2.85 1.90 10.19
CA ALA A 32 -2.99 1.59 8.77
C ALA A 32 -4.37 2.03 8.23
N TYR A 33 -5.44 1.74 8.95
CA TYR A 33 -6.79 2.18 8.58
C TYR A 33 -6.87 3.71 8.48
N LEU A 34 -6.40 4.43 9.50
CA LEU A 34 -6.43 5.90 9.48
C LEU A 34 -5.57 6.47 8.34
N ALA A 35 -4.41 5.87 8.05
CA ALA A 35 -3.52 6.34 6.99
C ALA A 35 -4.07 6.07 5.57
N ILE A 36 -4.76 4.94 5.37
CA ILE A 36 -5.39 4.59 4.09
C ILE A 36 -6.68 5.39 3.87
N GLU A 37 -7.43 5.66 4.94
CA GLU A 37 -8.68 6.44 4.91
C GLU A 37 -8.45 7.88 5.41
N ALA A 38 -7.33 8.50 5.01
CA ALA A 38 -6.88 9.79 5.55
C ALA A 38 -7.72 11.00 5.08
N ASP A 39 -8.53 10.83 4.03
CA ASP A 39 -9.36 11.86 3.40
C ASP A 39 -10.46 12.40 4.32
N ARG A 40 -10.81 11.67 5.38
CA ARG A 40 -11.90 12.02 6.30
C ARG A 40 -11.58 11.73 7.76
N ALA A 41 -12.29 12.43 8.65
CA ALA A 41 -12.28 12.13 10.07
C ALA A 41 -13.21 10.95 10.38
N HIS A 42 -12.73 10.02 11.21
CA HIS A 42 -13.47 8.82 11.61
C HIS A 42 -13.97 8.95 13.04
N SER A 43 -15.23 8.59 13.28
CA SER A 43 -15.77 8.61 14.63
C SER A 43 -15.11 7.53 15.49
N ARG A 44 -14.97 7.81 16.78
CA ARG A 44 -14.46 6.83 17.74
C ARG A 44 -15.38 5.61 17.85
N GLU A 45 -16.68 5.80 17.61
CA GLU A 45 -17.67 4.73 17.55
C GLU A 45 -17.38 3.75 16.40
N LEU A 46 -17.21 4.28 15.19
CA LEU A 46 -16.90 3.50 14.00
C LEU A 46 -15.58 2.73 14.20
N LEU A 47 -14.55 3.38 14.69
CA LEU A 47 -13.24 2.74 14.92
C LEU A 47 -13.30 1.67 16.01
N ALA A 48 -14.12 1.88 17.04
CA ALA A 48 -14.33 0.89 18.09
C ALA A 48 -15.07 -0.35 17.56
N ALA A 49 -16.15 -0.15 16.79
CA ALA A 49 -16.89 -1.24 16.14
C ALA A 49 -16.05 -1.96 15.08
N LEU A 50 -15.20 -1.24 14.35
CA LEU A 50 -14.32 -1.78 13.32
C LEU A 50 -13.23 -2.67 13.92
N LEU A 51 -12.65 -2.33 15.09
CA LEU A 51 -11.51 -3.07 15.64
C LEU A 51 -11.90 -4.07 16.74
N TRP A 52 -13.05 -3.88 17.37
CA TRP A 52 -13.58 -4.73 18.45
C TRP A 52 -15.11 -4.92 18.31
N PRO A 53 -15.60 -5.52 17.21
CA PRO A 53 -17.04 -5.66 16.96
C PRO A 53 -17.77 -6.49 18.03
N ASP A 54 -17.11 -7.51 18.57
CA ASP A 54 -17.71 -8.43 19.53
C ASP A 54 -17.64 -7.93 20.99
N GLN A 55 -17.17 -6.71 21.20
CA GLN A 55 -17.04 -6.13 22.54
C GLN A 55 -18.18 -5.16 22.84
N PRO A 56 -18.71 -5.15 24.08
CA PRO A 56 -19.62 -4.10 24.52
C PRO A 56 -19.01 -2.71 24.30
N GLN A 57 -19.82 -1.73 23.91
CA GLN A 57 -19.38 -0.40 23.52
C GLN A 57 -18.39 0.23 24.51
N ASN A 58 -18.67 0.17 25.81
CA ASN A 58 -17.78 0.71 26.85
C ASN A 58 -16.39 0.06 26.83
N ALA A 59 -16.32 -1.26 26.63
CA ALA A 59 -15.07 -2.01 26.54
C ALA A 59 -14.32 -1.69 25.24
N ALA A 60 -15.03 -1.62 24.10
CA ALA A 60 -14.45 -1.25 22.81
C ALA A 60 -13.83 0.17 22.83
N TYR A 61 -14.50 1.13 23.47
CA TYR A 61 -13.99 2.50 23.61
C TYR A 61 -12.78 2.57 24.56
N ALA A 62 -12.78 1.77 25.63
CA ALA A 62 -11.63 1.64 26.51
C ALA A 62 -10.42 1.06 25.75
N ASN A 63 -10.63 0.02 24.95
CA ASN A 63 -9.62 -0.59 24.10
C ASN A 63 -9.07 0.38 23.05
N LEU A 64 -9.94 1.17 22.40
CA LEU A 64 -9.54 2.21 21.46
C LEU A 64 -8.64 3.25 22.13
N ARG A 65 -9.01 3.69 23.34
CA ARG A 65 -8.21 4.67 24.11
C ARG A 65 -6.85 4.11 24.48
N GLN A 66 -6.79 2.87 24.97
CA GLN A 66 -5.52 2.22 25.32
C GLN A 66 -4.64 2.00 24.09
N THR A 67 -5.22 1.55 22.98
CA THR A 67 -4.52 1.34 21.71
C THR A 67 -3.94 2.65 21.18
N LEU A 68 -4.73 3.72 21.18
CA LEU A 68 -4.28 5.05 20.80
C LEU A 68 -3.16 5.56 21.73
N ALA A 69 -3.30 5.38 23.05
CA ALA A 69 -2.26 5.79 24.00
C ALA A 69 -0.94 5.05 23.77
N ARG A 70 -1.00 3.75 23.46
CA ARG A 70 0.19 2.94 23.13
C ARG A 70 0.81 3.35 21.79
N ALA A 71 -0.01 3.59 20.76
CA ALA A 71 0.47 4.09 19.48
C ALA A 71 1.18 5.45 19.65
N ARG A 72 0.58 6.38 20.40
CA ARG A 72 1.19 7.67 20.73
C ARG A 72 2.51 7.53 21.49
N LYS A 73 2.58 6.61 22.45
CA LYS A 73 3.82 6.35 23.20
C LYS A 73 4.93 5.79 22.31
N ALA A 74 4.58 4.94 21.35
CA ALA A 74 5.55 4.39 20.39
C ALA A 74 6.03 5.43 19.38
N LEU A 75 5.15 6.31 18.89
CA LEU A 75 5.50 7.35 17.91
C LEU A 75 6.15 8.60 18.52
N GLY A 76 5.80 8.95 19.76
CA GLY A 76 6.18 10.22 20.39
C GLY A 76 7.68 10.53 20.41
N PRO A 77 8.59 9.55 20.62
CA PRO A 77 10.03 9.78 20.53
C PRO A 77 10.53 10.10 19.11
N HIS A 78 9.72 9.83 18.09
CA HIS A 78 10.14 9.80 16.70
C HIS A 78 9.42 10.82 15.82
N ALA A 79 8.25 11.30 16.25
CA ALA A 79 7.43 12.26 15.52
C ALA A 79 6.51 13.04 16.46
N ASP A 80 6.15 14.24 16.03
CA ASP A 80 5.08 15.00 16.67
C ASP A 80 3.73 14.35 16.36
N ILE A 81 3.11 13.80 17.40
CA ILE A 81 1.78 13.18 17.29
C ILE A 81 0.74 14.15 16.77
N ALA A 82 0.83 15.44 17.15
CA ALA A 82 -0.16 16.44 16.73
C ALA A 82 -0.06 16.74 15.22
N ALA A 83 1.12 16.53 14.62
CA ALA A 83 1.32 16.63 13.18
C ALA A 83 0.81 15.39 12.44
N LEU A 84 0.87 14.21 13.06
CA LEU A 84 0.44 12.96 12.45
C LEU A 84 -1.06 12.70 12.55
N LEU A 85 -1.68 13.03 13.69
CA LEU A 85 -3.05 12.68 14.03
C LEU A 85 -3.83 13.89 14.54
N THR A 86 -4.95 14.18 13.88
CA THR A 86 -5.96 15.09 14.43
C THR A 86 -6.86 14.29 15.35
N ILE A 87 -6.73 14.55 16.66
CA ILE A 87 -7.45 13.82 17.71
C ILE A 87 -8.45 14.77 18.37
N THR A 88 -9.74 14.45 18.28
CA THR A 88 -10.81 15.15 18.99
C THR A 88 -11.52 14.20 19.97
N PRO A 89 -12.39 14.70 20.86
CA PRO A 89 -13.19 13.83 21.71
C PRO A 89 -14.13 12.89 20.92
N GLN A 90 -14.52 13.26 19.69
CA GLN A 90 -15.48 12.52 18.86
C GLN A 90 -14.82 11.75 17.71
N THR A 91 -13.69 12.24 17.19
CA THR A 91 -13.10 11.76 15.95
C THR A 91 -11.58 11.58 16.01
N LEU A 92 -11.08 10.75 15.11
CA LEU A 92 -9.66 10.53 14.82
C LEU A 92 -9.46 10.65 13.32
N GLN A 93 -8.43 11.37 12.89
CA GLN A 93 -8.04 11.47 11.49
C GLN A 93 -6.53 11.40 11.35
N TRP A 94 -6.05 10.78 10.28
CA TRP A 94 -4.67 10.91 9.85
C TRP A 94 -4.45 12.26 9.18
N ALA A 95 -3.65 13.12 9.80
CA ALA A 95 -3.23 14.40 9.23
C ALA A 95 -1.98 14.22 8.34
N GLY A 96 -1.09 13.29 8.72
CA GLY A 96 0.05 12.88 7.91
C GLY A 96 1.15 13.93 7.72
N ALA A 97 1.14 15.05 8.45
CA ALA A 97 2.16 16.07 8.30
C ALA A 97 3.53 15.53 8.75
N GLY A 98 4.51 15.57 7.85
CA GLY A 98 5.86 15.03 8.10
C GLY A 98 5.97 13.51 8.01
N ALA A 99 4.93 12.81 7.55
CA ALA A 99 4.96 11.39 7.26
C ALA A 99 4.82 11.10 5.77
N THR A 100 5.49 10.04 5.32
CA THR A 100 5.31 9.43 4.01
C THR A 100 4.57 8.11 4.18
N VAL A 101 3.54 7.89 3.38
CA VAL A 101 2.78 6.63 3.37
C VAL A 101 2.87 6.06 1.96
N ASP A 102 3.35 4.83 1.83
CA ASP A 102 3.59 4.22 0.52
C ASP A 102 2.31 4.01 -0.29
N THR A 103 1.17 3.69 0.34
CA THR A 103 -0.14 3.61 -0.33
C THR A 103 -0.57 4.94 -0.92
N VAL A 104 -0.46 6.03 -0.16
CA VAL A 104 -0.79 7.38 -0.64
C VAL A 104 0.13 7.79 -1.78
N ARG A 105 1.43 7.47 -1.69
CA ARG A 105 2.38 7.76 -2.77
C ARG A 105 2.08 6.94 -4.03
N PHE A 106 1.74 5.66 -3.86
CA PHE A 106 1.36 4.74 -4.94
C PHE A 106 0.13 5.27 -5.68
N GLU A 107 -0.97 5.54 -4.97
CA GLU A 107 -2.21 6.07 -5.55
C GLU A 107 -1.99 7.41 -6.25
N ARG A 108 -1.18 8.30 -5.66
CA ARG A 108 -0.83 9.58 -6.29
C ARG A 108 -0.09 9.39 -7.60
N LEU A 109 0.91 8.50 -7.66
CA LEU A 109 1.66 8.25 -8.90
C LEU A 109 0.74 7.74 -10.02
N LEU A 110 -0.19 6.85 -9.70
CA LEU A 110 -1.19 6.35 -10.66
C LEU A 110 -2.15 7.45 -11.11
N ALA A 111 -2.62 8.29 -10.18
CA ALA A 111 -3.49 9.42 -10.49
C ALA A 111 -2.78 10.48 -11.37
N GLU A 112 -1.51 10.76 -11.10
CA GLU A 112 -0.66 11.64 -11.92
C GLU A 112 -0.49 11.08 -13.34
N CYS A 113 -0.33 9.76 -13.50
CA CYS A 113 -0.35 9.11 -14.83
C CYS A 113 -1.70 9.30 -15.54
N ALA A 114 -2.81 9.04 -14.84
CA ALA A 114 -4.15 9.17 -15.42
C ALA A 114 -4.51 10.61 -15.83
N ALA A 115 -3.99 11.60 -15.10
CA ALA A 115 -4.20 13.01 -15.39
C ALA A 115 -3.18 13.59 -16.39
N HIS A 116 -2.11 12.85 -16.72
CA HIS A 116 -1.05 13.33 -17.60
C HIS A 116 -1.48 13.26 -19.08
N PRO A 117 -1.38 14.38 -19.84
CA PRO A 117 -1.75 14.36 -21.25
C PRO A 117 -0.71 13.61 -22.09
N HIS A 118 -1.13 12.50 -22.70
CA HIS A 118 -0.33 11.73 -23.66
C HIS A 118 -1.23 11.11 -24.74
N PRO A 119 -0.75 10.98 -25.99
CA PRO A 119 -1.53 10.33 -27.05
C PRO A 119 -1.74 8.85 -26.77
N ASP A 120 -0.79 8.21 -26.09
CA ASP A 120 -0.80 6.82 -25.71
C ASP A 120 0.06 6.62 -24.45
N LEU A 121 -0.36 5.73 -23.56
CA LEU A 121 0.33 5.43 -22.31
C LEU A 121 1.63 4.66 -22.58
N VAL A 122 1.61 3.73 -23.54
CA VAL A 122 2.74 2.85 -23.86
C VAL A 122 3.92 3.67 -24.40
N GLY A 123 3.69 4.73 -25.17
CA GLY A 123 4.75 5.63 -25.63
C GLY A 123 5.22 6.69 -24.62
N CYS A 124 4.61 6.80 -23.44
CA CYS A 124 4.84 7.93 -22.54
C CYS A 124 5.95 7.65 -21.50
N ALA A 125 7.17 8.14 -21.75
CA ALA A 125 8.30 7.97 -20.83
C ALA A 125 8.05 8.52 -19.41
N ALA A 126 7.37 9.67 -19.29
CA ALA A 126 7.06 10.26 -17.99
C ALA A 126 6.09 9.39 -17.18
N CYS A 127 5.11 8.77 -17.83
CA CYS A 127 4.20 7.84 -17.16
C CYS A 127 4.90 6.51 -16.86
N ALA A 128 5.77 6.00 -17.73
CA ALA A 128 6.56 4.82 -17.45
C ALA A 128 7.44 5.00 -16.20
N GLU A 129 8.09 6.15 -16.04
CA GLU A 129 8.88 6.43 -14.82
C GLU A 129 8.00 6.42 -13.56
N ARG A 130 6.83 7.08 -13.59
CA ARG A 130 5.89 7.10 -12.46
C ARG A 130 5.33 5.72 -12.13
N LEU A 131 4.97 4.93 -13.15
CA LEU A 131 4.52 3.54 -12.99
C LEU A 131 5.65 2.67 -12.42
N GLY A 132 6.89 2.85 -12.88
CA GLY A 132 8.07 2.18 -12.32
C GLY A 132 8.20 2.44 -10.82
N GLN A 133 8.19 3.72 -10.43
CA GLN A 133 8.21 4.10 -9.01
C GLN A 133 7.03 3.54 -8.22
N ALA A 134 5.82 3.52 -8.80
CA ALA A 134 4.64 2.97 -8.13
C ALA A 134 4.80 1.47 -7.88
N THR A 135 5.21 0.71 -8.90
CA THR A 135 5.39 -0.74 -8.75
C THR A 135 6.49 -1.07 -7.74
N GLU A 136 7.60 -0.33 -7.68
CA GLU A 136 8.63 -0.52 -6.64
C GLU A 136 8.11 -0.42 -5.20
N LEU A 137 7.12 0.44 -4.94
CA LEU A 137 6.49 0.55 -3.62
C LEU A 137 5.69 -0.72 -3.27
N TYR A 138 5.10 -1.39 -4.26
CA TYR A 138 4.31 -2.61 -4.09
C TYR A 138 5.20 -3.85 -3.89
N ARG A 139 5.63 -4.10 -2.64
CA ARG A 139 6.54 -5.22 -2.30
C ARG A 139 5.82 -6.52 -1.98
N GLY A 140 4.50 -6.50 -1.93
CA GLY A 140 3.65 -7.64 -1.65
C GLY A 140 2.24 -7.19 -1.30
N GLU A 141 1.42 -8.14 -0.86
CA GLU A 141 0.05 -7.88 -0.43
C GLU A 141 0.00 -6.75 0.63
N LEU A 142 -0.98 -5.85 0.48
CA LEU A 142 -1.24 -4.77 1.43
C LEU A 142 -1.43 -5.35 2.85
N LEU A 143 -0.63 -4.85 3.81
CA LEU A 143 -0.59 -5.31 5.20
C LEU A 143 -0.39 -6.83 5.30
N HIS A 144 0.50 -7.39 4.49
CA HIS A 144 0.80 -8.82 4.50
C HIS A 144 1.09 -9.33 5.92
N GLY A 145 0.44 -10.43 6.29
CA GLY A 145 0.59 -11.05 7.61
C GLY A 145 -0.07 -10.29 8.78
N LEU A 146 -0.76 -9.17 8.52
CA LEU A 146 -1.66 -8.56 9.51
C LEU A 146 -3.04 -9.20 9.40
N PHE A 147 -3.53 -9.69 10.53
CA PHE A 147 -4.85 -10.29 10.68
C PHE A 147 -5.39 -9.97 12.08
N LEU A 148 -6.67 -9.67 12.17
CA LEU A 148 -7.42 -9.49 13.42
C LEU A 148 -8.51 -10.57 13.52
N ASP A 149 -8.18 -11.70 14.14
CA ASP A 149 -9.08 -12.87 14.26
C ASP A 149 -10.47 -12.54 14.83
N LYS A 150 -10.56 -11.46 15.62
CA LYS A 150 -11.77 -11.04 16.33
C LYS A 150 -12.44 -9.82 15.71
N SER A 151 -12.10 -9.49 14.46
CA SER A 151 -12.77 -8.40 13.75
C SER A 151 -13.03 -8.70 12.29
N GLN A 152 -14.17 -9.32 12.01
CA GLN A 152 -14.67 -9.50 10.65
C GLN A 152 -14.81 -8.18 9.87
N PRO A 153 -15.36 -7.07 10.42
CA PRO A 153 -15.47 -5.82 9.67
C PRO A 153 -14.13 -5.24 9.21
N PHE A 154 -13.07 -5.42 10.01
CA PHE A 154 -11.72 -4.99 9.60
C PHE A 154 -11.18 -5.87 8.47
N GLU A 155 -11.37 -7.19 8.57
CA GLU A 155 -10.91 -8.13 7.54
C GLU A 155 -11.65 -7.94 6.21
N GLU A 156 -12.95 -7.66 6.24
CA GLU A 156 -13.73 -7.35 5.03
C GLU A 156 -13.24 -6.06 4.37
N TRP A 157 -13.00 -5.00 5.15
CA TRP A 157 -12.42 -3.77 4.62
C TRP A 157 -11.02 -4.02 4.03
N LEU A 158 -10.17 -4.77 4.73
CA LEU A 158 -8.81 -5.04 4.29
C LEU A 158 -8.77 -5.89 3.02
N LEU A 159 -9.68 -6.86 2.88
CA LEU A 159 -9.82 -7.68 1.68
C LEU A 159 -10.13 -6.81 0.46
N VAL A 160 -11.09 -5.89 0.57
CA VAL A 160 -11.45 -4.96 -0.52
C VAL A 160 -10.26 -4.08 -0.90
N LYS A 161 -9.51 -3.56 0.08
CA LYS A 161 -8.32 -2.74 -0.18
C LYS A 161 -7.20 -3.55 -0.82
N ARG A 162 -6.94 -4.76 -0.34
CA ARG A 162 -5.95 -5.68 -0.92
C ARG A 162 -6.24 -5.94 -2.40
N GLU A 163 -7.47 -6.32 -2.72
CA GLU A 163 -7.90 -6.58 -4.10
C GLU A 163 -7.74 -5.34 -4.99
N HIS A 164 -8.20 -4.18 -4.51
CA HIS A 164 -8.10 -2.93 -5.27
C HIS A 164 -6.64 -2.57 -5.60
N THR A 165 -5.77 -2.54 -4.58
CA THR A 165 -4.36 -2.20 -4.74
C THR A 165 -3.61 -3.24 -5.56
N HIS A 166 -3.92 -4.52 -5.38
CA HIS A 166 -3.32 -5.61 -6.15
C HIS A 166 -3.60 -5.45 -7.64
N ARG A 167 -4.87 -5.26 -8.02
CA ARG A 167 -5.26 -5.04 -9.41
C ARG A 167 -4.54 -3.84 -10.02
N GLN A 168 -4.46 -2.72 -9.31
CA GLN A 168 -3.73 -1.53 -9.78
C GLN A 168 -2.23 -1.80 -10.00
N ALA A 169 -1.59 -2.58 -9.12
CA ALA A 169 -0.18 -2.93 -9.27
C ALA A 169 0.06 -3.84 -10.49
N ILE A 170 -0.84 -4.81 -10.71
CA ILE A 170 -0.85 -5.73 -11.85
C ILE A 170 -1.10 -4.99 -13.18
N GLU A 171 -1.99 -4.00 -13.20
CA GLU A 171 -2.23 -3.13 -14.35
C GLU A 171 -1.02 -2.23 -14.65
N ALA A 172 -0.40 -1.65 -13.62
CA ALA A 172 0.81 -0.83 -13.77
C ALA A 172 2.00 -1.62 -14.33
N LEU A 173 2.25 -2.83 -13.81
CA LEU A 173 3.29 -3.73 -14.32
C LEU A 173 3.01 -4.17 -15.76
N HIS A 174 1.74 -4.41 -16.10
CA HIS A 174 1.37 -4.74 -17.46
C HIS A 174 1.66 -3.59 -18.43
N ALA A 175 1.27 -2.36 -18.08
CA ALA A 175 1.56 -1.17 -18.88
C ALA A 175 3.06 -0.92 -19.06
N LEU A 176 3.87 -1.11 -18.01
CA LEU A 176 5.33 -1.06 -18.11
C LEU A 176 5.89 -2.12 -19.05
N THR A 177 5.34 -3.34 -19.01
CA THR A 177 5.79 -4.42 -19.89
C THR A 177 5.57 -4.05 -21.36
N LEU A 178 4.42 -3.46 -21.69
CA LEU A 178 4.14 -2.96 -23.04
C LEU A 178 5.07 -1.79 -23.42
N HIS A 179 5.33 -0.87 -22.48
CA HIS A 179 6.25 0.26 -22.70
C HIS A 179 7.65 -0.24 -23.05
N HIS A 180 8.19 -1.17 -22.26
CA HIS A 180 9.50 -1.74 -22.48
C HIS A 180 9.57 -2.55 -23.79
N GLU A 181 8.51 -3.28 -24.14
CA GLU A 181 8.43 -3.97 -25.44
C GLU A 181 8.52 -2.97 -26.60
N ALA A 182 7.75 -1.87 -26.55
CA ALA A 182 7.73 -0.85 -27.60
C ALA A 182 9.09 -0.13 -27.77
N ASN A 183 9.90 -0.07 -26.71
CA ASN A 183 11.23 0.56 -26.71
C ASN A 183 12.38 -0.45 -26.88
N ALA A 184 12.08 -1.72 -27.15
CA ALA A 184 13.07 -2.81 -27.26
C ALA A 184 13.93 -3.02 -25.99
N GLU A 185 13.37 -2.68 -24.82
CA GLU A 185 13.98 -2.83 -23.49
C GLU A 185 13.63 -4.21 -22.90
N TYR A 186 14.09 -5.27 -23.57
CA TYR A 186 13.62 -6.63 -23.30
C TYR A 186 13.94 -7.16 -21.90
N GLU A 187 15.02 -6.68 -21.27
CA GLU A 187 15.36 -7.09 -19.90
C GLU A 187 14.39 -6.50 -18.88
N GLN A 188 14.01 -5.23 -19.02
CA GLN A 188 13.01 -4.57 -18.19
C GLN A 188 11.61 -5.18 -18.42
N MET A 189 11.28 -5.51 -19.66
CA MET A 189 10.08 -6.26 -20.02
C MET A 189 10.03 -7.61 -19.27
N ARG A 190 11.14 -8.36 -19.29
CA ARG A 190 11.28 -9.65 -18.59
C ARG A 190 11.09 -9.51 -17.08
N GLN A 191 11.70 -8.49 -16.47
CA GLN A 191 11.57 -8.22 -15.03
C GLN A 191 10.13 -7.87 -14.64
N CYS A 192 9.43 -7.05 -15.43
CA CYS A 192 8.03 -6.72 -15.19
C CYS A 192 7.13 -7.96 -15.33
N ALA A 193 7.31 -8.76 -16.38
CA ALA A 193 6.55 -10.00 -16.58
C ALA A 193 6.80 -11.03 -15.47
N ALA A 194 8.05 -11.24 -15.07
CA ALA A 194 8.40 -12.13 -13.96
C ALA A 194 7.76 -11.67 -12.64
N ARG A 195 7.72 -10.36 -12.40
CA ARG A 195 7.08 -9.79 -11.22
C ARG A 195 5.56 -9.96 -11.23
N GLN A 196 4.91 -9.84 -12.40
CA GLN A 196 3.50 -10.19 -12.54
C GLN A 196 3.26 -11.64 -12.18
N LEU A 197 4.07 -12.59 -12.68
CA LEU A 197 3.93 -14.01 -12.37
C LEU A 197 4.21 -14.36 -10.90
N ALA A 198 5.11 -13.63 -10.25
CA ALA A 198 5.34 -13.78 -8.81
C ALA A 198 4.11 -13.38 -7.98
N LEU A 199 3.30 -12.44 -8.49
CA LEU A 199 2.07 -11.98 -7.86
C LEU A 199 0.85 -12.82 -8.25
N GLU A 200 0.72 -13.17 -9.53
CA GLU A 200 -0.36 -13.96 -10.11
C GLU A 200 0.22 -15.07 -11.02
N PRO A 201 0.58 -16.24 -10.46
CA PRO A 201 1.23 -17.32 -11.22
C PRO A 201 0.39 -17.87 -12.39
N TRP A 202 -0.93 -17.69 -12.35
CA TRP A 202 -1.89 -18.18 -13.34
C TRP A 202 -2.18 -17.18 -14.48
N ARG A 203 -1.57 -15.99 -14.48
CA ARG A 203 -1.86 -14.97 -15.51
C ARG A 203 -1.22 -15.31 -16.85
N GLU A 204 -2.01 -15.80 -17.80
CA GLU A 204 -1.56 -16.23 -19.13
C GLU A 204 -0.85 -15.11 -19.89
N GLU A 205 -1.34 -13.86 -19.80
CA GLU A 205 -0.73 -12.71 -20.48
C GLU A 205 0.70 -12.46 -20.00
N ALA A 206 0.96 -12.64 -18.69
CA ALA A 206 2.29 -12.46 -18.13
C ALA A 206 3.26 -13.57 -18.58
N HIS A 207 2.77 -14.81 -18.73
CA HIS A 207 3.55 -15.91 -19.35
C HIS A 207 3.88 -15.58 -20.81
N GLN A 208 2.90 -15.11 -21.59
CA GLN A 208 3.12 -14.71 -22.99
C GLN A 208 4.13 -13.57 -23.12
N GLN A 209 4.04 -12.56 -22.25
CA GLN A 209 5.00 -11.46 -22.18
C GLN A 209 6.40 -11.97 -21.87
N LEU A 210 6.54 -12.89 -20.91
CA LEU A 210 7.84 -13.46 -20.55
C LEU A 210 8.46 -14.27 -21.69
N MET A 211 7.69 -15.17 -22.31
CA MET A 211 8.13 -15.94 -23.49
C MET A 211 8.56 -15.02 -24.63
N ARG A 212 7.79 -13.95 -24.89
CA ARG A 212 8.12 -12.97 -25.91
C ARG A 212 9.41 -12.21 -25.60
N ALA A 213 9.61 -11.79 -24.35
CA ALA A 213 10.84 -11.11 -23.93
C ALA A 213 12.07 -12.00 -24.17
N LEU A 214 12.00 -13.30 -23.83
CA LEU A 214 13.08 -14.27 -24.05
C LEU A 214 13.34 -14.54 -25.54
N ALA A 215 12.29 -14.62 -26.35
CA ALA A 215 12.42 -14.80 -27.79
C ALA A 215 13.11 -13.59 -28.46
N LEU A 216 12.78 -12.38 -28.02
CA LEU A 216 13.31 -11.12 -28.55
C LEU A 216 14.73 -10.80 -28.03
N SER A 217 15.10 -11.24 -26.82
CA SER A 217 16.46 -11.10 -26.28
C SER A 217 17.47 -12.08 -26.89
N GLY A 218 17.01 -13.02 -27.73
CA GLY A 218 17.86 -14.01 -28.39
C GLY A 218 18.11 -15.28 -27.58
N GLU A 219 17.49 -15.42 -26.41
CA GLU A 219 17.55 -16.62 -25.56
C GLU A 219 16.53 -17.69 -26.00
N ARG A 220 16.67 -18.17 -27.24
CA ARG A 220 15.74 -19.13 -27.88
C ARG A 220 15.64 -20.50 -27.18
N GLY A 221 16.48 -20.79 -26.19
CA GLY A 221 16.46 -22.04 -25.42
C GLY A 221 15.61 -22.00 -24.14
N ALA A 222 15.08 -20.84 -23.76
CA ALA A 222 14.30 -20.63 -22.53
C ALA A 222 12.82 -20.29 -22.77
N ALA A 223 12.41 -20.12 -24.04
CA ALA A 223 11.03 -19.91 -24.48
C ALA A 223 10.34 -21.25 -24.79
#